data_AF-C4ZEU0-F1
#
_entry.id   AF-C4ZEU0-F1
#
_cell.length_a   1.000
_cell.length_b   1.000
_cell.length_c   1.000
_cell.angle_alpha   90.00
_cell.angle_beta   90.00
_cell.angle_gamma   90.00
#
_symmetry.space_group_name_H-M   'P 1'
#
loop_
_entity.id
_entity.type
_entity.pdbx_description
1 polymer ?
#
loop_
_entity_poly.entity_id
_entity_poly.type
_entity_poly.pdbx_seq_one_letter_code
_entity_poly.pdbx_strand_id
1 'polypeptide(L)'
;MGTKDSKAKEYFADNERFADLCNYVLYGGRCVIKAENLEERDTTEVLTALGLSLNMISVQKWRDIFKNIHVKYMGKTYIFLVGMENQSDIHYAMPVKNMIYDALAYGKQVREVAKKHRREHDTETPDEFLSGFTANDRLIPVITITV
;
A
#
# COMPACT_ATOMS: atom_id res chain seq x y z
N MET A 1 14.79 -15.89 -6.75
CA MET A 1 15.03 -14.70 -5.90
C MET A 1 16.42 -14.84 -5.30
N GLY A 2 17.32 -13.94 -5.64
CA GLY A 2 18.72 -14.03 -5.22
C GLY A 2 18.88 -13.74 -3.72
N THR A 3 20.00 -14.17 -3.15
CA THR A 3 20.39 -13.89 -1.75
C THR A 3 20.40 -12.39 -1.41
N LYS A 4 20.53 -11.51 -2.41
CA LYS A 4 20.52 -10.05 -2.25
C LYS A 4 19.13 -9.50 -1.92
N ASP A 5 18.10 -9.89 -2.67
CA ASP A 5 16.71 -9.44 -2.41
C ASP A 5 16.22 -9.87 -1.03
N SER A 6 16.59 -11.09 -0.61
CA SER A 6 16.23 -11.61 0.71
C SER A 6 16.82 -10.78 1.85
N LYS A 7 18.07 -10.29 1.69
CA LYS A 7 18.75 -9.46 2.70
C LYS A 7 18.21 -8.05 2.76
N ALA A 8 17.89 -7.45 1.61
CA ALA A 8 17.29 -6.11 1.57
C ALA A 8 15.91 -6.11 2.24
N LYS A 9 15.10 -7.13 1.95
CA LYS A 9 13.81 -7.33 2.61
C LYS A 9 13.95 -7.47 4.13
N GLU A 10 14.88 -8.29 4.61
CA GLU A 10 15.15 -8.44 6.05
C GLU A 10 15.64 -7.14 6.68
N TYR A 11 16.51 -6.40 5.97
CA TYR A 11 17.05 -5.13 6.46
C TYR A 11 15.95 -4.08 6.67
N PHE A 12 15.04 -3.92 5.72
CA PHE A 12 13.95 -2.94 5.78
C PHE A 12 12.67 -3.45 6.47
N ALA A 13 12.62 -4.73 6.87
CA ALA A 13 11.55 -5.23 7.73
C ALA A 13 11.57 -4.50 9.08
N ASP A 14 12.74 -4.07 9.53
CA ASP A 14 12.92 -3.19 10.69
C ASP A 14 12.25 -1.82 10.47
N ASN A 15 11.43 -1.40 11.43
CA ASN A 15 10.65 -0.16 11.35
C ASN A 15 11.51 1.10 11.38
N GLU A 16 12.65 1.10 12.08
CA GLU A 16 13.54 2.28 12.12
C GLU A 16 14.17 2.51 10.75
N ARG A 17 14.73 1.47 10.16
CA ARG A 17 15.34 1.53 8.83
C ARG A 17 14.32 1.89 7.74
N PHE A 18 13.11 1.35 7.84
CA PHE A 18 12.03 1.70 6.92
C PHE A 18 11.59 3.16 7.07
N ALA A 19 11.48 3.66 8.31
CA ALA A 19 11.15 5.06 8.58
C ALA A 19 12.22 6.00 8.04
N ASP A 20 13.51 5.67 8.23
CA ASP A 20 14.63 6.46 7.72
C ASP A 20 14.63 6.55 6.19
N LEU A 21 14.40 5.42 5.50
CA LEU A 21 14.25 5.41 4.05
C LEU A 21 13.11 6.34 3.60
N CYS A 22 11.94 6.21 4.23
CA CYS A 22 10.79 7.04 3.88
C CYS A 22 11.04 8.52 4.17
N ASN A 23 11.68 8.85 5.29
CA ASN A 23 12.06 10.22 5.66
C ASN A 23 13.06 10.82 4.67
N TYR A 24 14.03 10.03 4.20
CA TYR A 24 14.96 10.45 3.17
C TYR A 24 14.25 10.77 1.85
N VAL A 25 13.49 9.81 1.32
CA VAL A 25 12.85 9.92 0.00
C VAL A 25 11.71 10.96 -0.02
N LEU A 26 10.84 10.96 0.99
CA LEU A 26 9.62 11.77 0.97
C LEU A 26 9.79 13.14 1.64
N TYR A 27 10.72 13.26 2.60
CA TYR A 27 10.84 14.46 3.45
C TYR A 27 12.23 15.10 3.41
N GLY A 28 13.12 14.63 2.53
CA GLY A 28 14.48 15.15 2.37
C GLY A 28 15.36 14.90 3.59
N GLY A 29 15.15 13.78 4.28
CA GLY A 29 15.93 13.36 5.46
C GLY A 29 15.41 13.92 6.79
N ARG A 30 14.33 14.70 6.78
CA ARG A 30 13.70 15.15 8.03
C ARG A 30 12.96 14.00 8.70
N CYS A 31 13.18 13.82 10.01
CA CYS A 31 12.54 12.78 10.81
C CYS A 31 11.06 13.10 11.09
N VAL A 32 10.18 12.81 10.12
CA VAL A 32 8.74 13.05 10.18
C VAL A 32 7.98 11.76 10.48
N ILE A 33 8.30 10.68 9.77
CA ILE A 33 7.80 9.33 10.02
C ILE A 33 8.61 8.73 11.17
N LYS A 34 7.91 8.26 12.20
CA LYS A 34 8.52 7.58 13.35
C LYS A 34 8.24 6.08 13.26
N ALA A 35 9.25 5.27 13.57
CA ALA A 35 9.18 3.81 13.56
C ALA A 35 8.03 3.24 14.41
N GLU A 36 7.77 3.87 15.56
CA GLU A 36 6.69 3.52 16.50
C GLU A 36 5.28 3.66 15.92
N ASN A 37 5.12 4.41 14.81
CA ASN A 37 3.83 4.61 14.15
C ASN A 37 3.68 3.79 12.86
N LEU A 38 4.57 2.82 12.63
CA LEU A 38 4.53 1.92 11.48
C LEU A 38 3.89 0.58 11.85
N GLU A 39 2.91 0.17 11.07
CA GLU A 39 2.26 -1.14 11.20
C GLU A 39 2.45 -1.95 9.92
N GLU A 40 2.88 -3.21 10.07
CA GLU A 40 3.07 -4.10 8.93
C GLU A 40 1.72 -4.55 8.36
N ARG A 41 1.64 -4.62 7.02
CA ARG A 41 0.47 -5.13 6.30
C ARG A 41 0.86 -6.39 5.55
N ASP A 42 0.12 -7.48 5.76
CA ASP A 42 0.29 -8.67 4.94
C ASP A 42 -0.13 -8.37 3.49
N THR A 43 0.83 -8.50 2.58
CA THR A 43 0.64 -8.26 1.15
C THR A 43 -0.27 -9.31 0.51
N THR A 44 -0.37 -10.50 1.08
CA THR A 44 -1.20 -11.62 0.61
C THR A 44 -2.69 -11.35 0.84
N GLU A 45 -3.01 -10.63 1.91
CA GLU A 45 -4.38 -10.27 2.27
C GLU A 45 -5.04 -9.33 1.24
N VAL A 46 -4.25 -8.64 0.41
CA VAL A 46 -4.77 -7.71 -0.59
C VAL A 46 -5.33 -8.42 -1.82
N LEU A 47 -4.69 -9.53 -2.23
CA LEU A 47 -5.12 -10.34 -3.38
C LEU A 47 -6.38 -11.15 -3.11
N THR A 48 -6.39 -11.83 -1.96
CA THR A 48 -7.57 -12.57 -1.49
C THR A 48 -8.76 -11.65 -1.34
N ALA A 49 -8.52 -10.44 -0.86
CA ALA A 49 -9.53 -9.40 -0.87
C ALA A 49 -10.05 -9.17 -2.30
N LEU A 50 -9.23 -8.93 -3.31
CA LEU A 50 -9.74 -8.64 -4.66
C LEU A 50 -10.46 -9.80 -5.38
N GLY A 51 -10.53 -11.01 -4.80
CA GLY A 51 -11.20 -12.16 -5.43
C GLY A 51 -10.48 -12.66 -6.69
N LEU A 52 -9.22 -12.25 -6.87
CA LEU A 52 -8.37 -12.68 -7.96
C LEU A 52 -7.82 -14.07 -7.64
N SER A 53 -7.98 -15.03 -8.55
CA SER A 53 -7.44 -16.37 -8.35
C SER A 53 -5.90 -16.34 -8.34
N LEU A 54 -5.29 -17.09 -7.43
CA LEU A 54 -3.83 -17.30 -7.31
C LEU A 54 -3.18 -17.82 -8.61
N ASN A 55 -3.99 -18.32 -9.57
CA ASN A 55 -3.54 -18.88 -10.84
C ASN A 55 -3.55 -17.87 -12.01
N MET A 56 -4.32 -16.77 -11.94
CA MET A 56 -4.34 -15.73 -12.99
C MET A 56 -3.17 -14.76 -12.90
N ILE A 57 -2.51 -14.72 -11.74
CA ILE A 57 -1.32 -13.93 -11.51
C ILE A 57 -0.36 -14.89 -10.83
N SER A 58 0.74 -15.26 -11.46
CA SER A 58 1.82 -16.01 -10.82
C SER A 58 2.45 -15.14 -9.72
N VAL A 59 1.74 -14.95 -8.61
CA VAL A 59 2.15 -14.18 -7.44
C VAL A 59 2.99 -15.10 -6.56
N GLN A 60 4.21 -15.39 -6.99
CA GLN A 60 5.24 -15.57 -5.98
C GLN A 60 5.79 -14.18 -5.66
N LYS A 61 5.26 -13.64 -4.56
CA LYS A 61 5.64 -12.39 -3.88
C LYS A 61 5.02 -11.13 -4.50
N TRP A 62 3.90 -10.71 -3.92
CA TRP A 62 3.59 -9.29 -3.88
C TRP A 62 4.70 -8.52 -3.16
N ARG A 63 4.77 -7.19 -3.38
CA ARG A 63 5.84 -6.25 -2.97
C ARG A 63 6.69 -6.72 -1.79
N ASP A 64 8.00 -6.50 -1.89
CA ASP A 64 8.94 -6.95 -0.87
C ASP A 64 8.52 -6.51 0.53
N ILE A 65 8.07 -5.27 0.69
CA ILE A 65 7.51 -4.73 1.95
C ILE A 65 6.30 -3.82 1.65
N PHE A 66 5.28 -3.88 2.50
CA PHE A 66 4.12 -2.99 2.46
C PHE A 66 3.66 -2.66 3.88
N LYS A 67 3.60 -1.38 4.25
CA LYS A 67 3.28 -0.94 5.63
C LYS A 67 2.24 0.17 5.63
N ASN A 68 1.38 0.18 6.65
CA ASN A 68 0.61 1.38 6.99
C ASN A 68 1.54 2.33 7.72
N ILE A 69 1.56 3.60 7.31
CA ILE A 69 2.25 4.66 8.01
C ILE A 69 1.21 5.59 8.62
N HIS A 70 1.30 5.79 9.93
CA HIS A 70 0.48 6.74 10.66
C HIS A 70 1.35 7.95 11.00
N VAL A 71 1.10 9.11 10.39
CA VAL A 71 1.84 10.34 10.68
C VAL A 71 0.93 11.33 11.37
N LYS A 72 1.32 11.74 12.59
CA LYS A 72 0.71 12.89 13.25
C LYS A 72 1.38 14.17 12.77
N TYR A 73 0.62 15.02 12.07
CA TYR A 73 1.09 16.32 11.60
C TYR A 73 0.06 17.40 11.91
N MET A 74 0.50 18.47 12.59
CA MET A 74 -0.35 19.59 13.01
C MET A 74 -1.66 19.15 13.71
N GLY A 75 -1.57 18.17 14.62
CA GLY A 75 -2.73 17.67 15.37
C GLY A 75 -3.69 16.75 14.58
N LYS A 76 -3.40 16.48 13.31
CA LYS A 76 -4.15 15.52 12.48
C LYS A 76 -3.33 14.25 12.25
N THR A 77 -4.00 13.10 12.24
CA THR A 77 -3.38 11.82 11.85
C THR A 77 -3.64 11.59 10.38
N TYR A 78 -2.58 11.46 9.60
CA TYR A 78 -2.60 11.05 8.22
C TYR A 78 -2.20 9.58 8.14
N ILE A 79 -2.93 8.81 7.35
CA ILE A 79 -2.64 7.40 7.10
C ILE A 79 -2.32 7.27 5.62
N PHE A 80 -1.23 6.59 5.30
CA PHE A 80 -0.88 6.24 3.92
C PHE A 80 -0.22 4.86 3.90
N LEU A 81 -0.39 4.18 2.77
CA LEU A 81 0.22 2.89 2.50
C LEU A 81 1.54 3.12 1.76
N VAL A 82 2.64 2.57 2.27
CA VAL A 82 3.93 2.62 1.59
C VAL A 82 4.38 1.22 1.23
N GLY A 83 4.54 0.99 -0.06
CA GLY A 83 5.25 -0.17 -0.57
C GLY A 83 6.69 0.14 -0.87
N MET A 84 7.55 -0.82 -0.61
CA MET A 84 8.93 -0.81 -1.02
C MET A 84 9.17 -2.01 -1.95
N GLU A 85 9.81 -1.73 -3.07
CA GLU A 85 10.19 -2.72 -4.06
C GLU A 85 11.70 -2.66 -4.24
N ASN A 86 12.39 -3.75 -3.93
CA ASN A 86 13.85 -3.81 -4.04
C ASN A 86 14.23 -4.24 -5.46
N GLN A 87 15.09 -3.46 -6.10
CA GLN A 87 15.48 -3.64 -7.48
C GLN A 87 16.98 -3.94 -7.57
N SER A 88 17.34 -5.22 -7.43
CA SER A 88 18.74 -5.66 -7.56
C SER A 88 19.30 -5.50 -8.98
N ASP A 89 18.45 -5.66 -10.00
CA ASP A 89 18.82 -5.54 -11.41
C ASP A 89 17.94 -4.49 -12.12
N ILE A 90 18.52 -3.76 -13.08
CA ILE A 90 17.76 -2.75 -13.83
C ILE A 90 16.65 -3.42 -14.63
N HIS A 91 15.44 -2.94 -14.38
CA HIS A 91 14.19 -3.37 -14.99
C HIS A 91 13.42 -2.10 -15.36
N TYR A 92 13.44 -1.77 -16.65
CA TYR A 92 12.86 -0.53 -17.14
C TYR A 92 11.32 -0.48 -17.08
N ALA A 93 10.66 -1.62 -16.91
CA ALA A 93 9.19 -1.66 -16.77
C ALA A 93 8.71 -1.59 -15.31
N MET A 94 9.61 -1.38 -14.34
CA MET A 94 9.23 -1.22 -12.92
C MET A 94 8.17 -0.15 -12.66
N PRO A 95 8.16 1.00 -13.36
CA PRO A 95 7.08 1.97 -13.17
C PRO A 95 5.69 1.40 -13.47
N VAL A 96 5.55 0.60 -14.54
CA VAL A 96 4.27 -0.04 -14.91
C VAL A 96 3.87 -1.08 -13.86
N LYS A 97 4.84 -1.88 -13.41
CA LYS A 97 4.64 -2.87 -12.33
C LYS A 97 4.15 -2.20 -11.04
N ASN A 98 4.78 -1.08 -10.65
CA ASN A 98 4.40 -0.30 -9.48
C ASN A 98 2.98 0.25 -9.59
N MET A 99 2.62 0.82 -10.74
CA MET A 99 1.27 1.34 -10.99
C MET A 99 0.19 0.27 -10.87
N ILE A 100 0.44 -0.93 -11.39
CA ILE A 100 -0.49 -2.06 -11.26
C ILE A 100 -0.69 -2.41 -9.79
N TYR A 101 0.39 -2.47 -9.02
CA TYR A 101 0.31 -2.74 -7.59
C TYR A 101 -0.46 -1.66 -6.81
N ASP A 102 -0.23 -0.38 -7.11
CA ASP A 102 -0.96 0.73 -6.48
C ASP A 102 -2.45 0.66 -6.83
N ALA A 103 -2.78 0.41 -8.11
CA ALA A 103 -4.15 0.26 -8.56
C ALA A 103 -4.88 -0.90 -7.86
N LEU A 104 -4.21 -2.04 -7.65
CA LEU A 104 -4.78 -3.16 -6.90
C LEU A 104 -5.05 -2.78 -5.43
N ALA A 105 -4.13 -2.08 -4.77
CA ALA A 105 -4.33 -1.61 -3.41
C ALA A 105 -5.54 -0.66 -3.31
N TYR A 106 -5.71 0.27 -4.26
CA TYR A 106 -6.91 1.12 -4.33
C TYR A 106 -8.19 0.32 -4.60
N GLY A 107 -8.13 -0.67 -5.48
CA GLY A 107 -9.27 -1.57 -5.74
C GLY A 107 -9.75 -2.27 -4.47
N LYS A 108 -8.84 -2.69 -3.58
CA LYS A 108 -9.22 -3.26 -2.28
C LYS A 108 -9.96 -2.26 -1.42
N GLN A 109 -9.46 -1.02 -1.34
CA GLN A 109 -10.10 0.03 -0.53
C GLN A 109 -11.52 0.32 -1.00
N VAL A 110 -11.72 0.52 -2.31
CA VAL A 110 -13.05 0.75 -2.91
C VAL A 110 -13.99 -0.40 -2.58
N ARG A 111 -13.51 -1.65 -2.69
CA ARG A 111 -14.33 -2.83 -2.41
C ARG A 111 -14.74 -2.92 -0.93
N GLU A 112 -13.86 -2.59 0.01
CA GLU A 112 -14.20 -2.58 1.44
C GLU A 112 -15.20 -1.47 1.78
N VAL A 113 -15.03 -0.28 1.20
CA VAL A 113 -16.00 0.83 1.30
C VAL A 113 -17.36 0.41 0.74
N ALA A 114 -17.39 -0.20 -0.45
CA ALA A 114 -18.62 -0.70 -1.06
C ALA A 114 -19.33 -1.76 -0.20
N LYS A 115 -18.58 -2.64 0.48
CA LYS A 115 -19.17 -3.61 1.41
C LYS A 115 -19.80 -2.92 2.62
N LYS A 116 -19.14 -1.89 3.16
CA LYS A 116 -19.66 -1.11 4.26
C LYS A 116 -20.99 -0.45 3.86
N HIS A 117 -21.02 0.24 2.72
CA HIS A 117 -22.25 0.87 2.22
C HIS A 117 -23.38 -0.11 1.97
N ARG A 118 -23.09 -1.29 1.39
CA ARG A 118 -24.10 -2.34 1.21
C ARG A 118 -24.68 -2.86 2.52
N ARG A 119 -23.90 -2.85 3.60
CA ARG A 119 -24.34 -3.29 4.93
C ARG A 119 -25.15 -2.19 5.65
N GLU A 120 -24.77 -0.93 5.47
CA GLU A 120 -25.37 0.21 6.14
C GLU A 120 -26.57 0.79 5.39
N HIS A 121 -26.73 0.45 4.10
CA HIS A 121 -27.81 0.93 3.22
C HIS A 121 -27.90 2.46 3.18
N ASP A 122 -26.74 3.12 3.13
CA ASP A 122 -26.57 4.58 3.29
C ASP A 122 -26.22 5.31 1.98
N THR A 123 -26.28 4.63 0.83
CA THR A 123 -26.12 5.27 -0.50
C THR A 123 -27.40 6.01 -0.91
N GLU A 124 -27.30 7.21 -1.47
CA GLU A 124 -28.46 8.06 -1.77
C GLU A 124 -28.95 7.88 -3.21
N THR A 125 -28.06 7.53 -4.14
CA THR A 125 -28.38 7.41 -5.57
C THR A 125 -28.13 6.00 -6.13
N PRO A 126 -28.82 5.62 -7.23
CA PRO A 126 -28.53 4.37 -7.93
C PRO A 126 -27.06 4.27 -8.40
N ASP A 127 -26.47 5.38 -8.83
CA ASP A 127 -25.08 5.41 -9.31
C ASP A 127 -24.07 5.18 -8.17
N GLU A 128 -24.32 5.74 -6.99
CA GLU A 128 -23.53 5.47 -5.78
C GLU A 128 -23.67 4.01 -5.33
N PHE A 129 -24.88 3.45 -5.41
CA PHE A 129 -25.10 2.04 -5.09
C PHE A 129 -24.37 1.11 -6.07
N LEU A 130 -24.44 1.40 -7.38
CA LEU A 130 -23.80 0.61 -8.43
C LEU A 130 -22.28 0.70 -8.38
N SER A 131 -21.72 1.88 -8.18
CA SER A 131 -20.28 2.08 -8.05
C SER A 131 -19.74 1.60 -6.69
N GLY A 132 -20.56 1.61 -5.64
CA GLY A 132 -20.17 1.26 -4.28
C GLY A 132 -19.25 2.29 -3.61
N PHE A 133 -19.22 3.52 -4.12
CA PHE A 133 -18.37 4.59 -3.64
C PHE A 133 -19.07 5.94 -3.81
N THR A 134 -18.97 6.82 -2.82
CA THR A 134 -19.66 8.11 -2.77
C THR A 134 -18.69 9.29 -2.88
N ALA A 135 -19.21 10.49 -3.11
CA ALA A 135 -18.40 11.71 -3.12
C ALA A 135 -17.74 12.04 -1.76
N ASN A 136 -18.26 11.47 -0.67
CA ASN A 136 -17.75 11.68 0.69
C ASN A 136 -16.67 10.68 1.08
N ASP A 137 -16.56 9.56 0.37
CA ASP A 137 -15.53 8.57 0.64
C ASP A 137 -14.13 9.08 0.30
N ARG A 138 -13.14 8.59 1.04
CA ARG A 138 -11.74 8.97 0.89
C ARG A 138 -10.90 7.72 0.79
N LEU A 139 -10.02 7.72 -0.21
CA LEU A 139 -9.01 6.68 -0.35
C LEU A 139 -7.80 7.05 0.51
N ILE A 140 -7.23 6.05 1.16
CA ILE A 140 -5.92 6.09 1.79
C ILE A 140 -4.89 6.12 0.64
N PRO A 141 -4.03 7.15 0.56
CA PRO A 141 -3.00 7.22 -0.47
C PRO A 141 -2.07 6.00 -0.43
N VAL A 142 -1.66 5.52 -1.61
CA VAL A 142 -0.67 4.45 -1.78
C VAL A 142 0.54 5.02 -2.49
N ILE A 143 1.71 4.82 -1.89
CA ILE A 143 3.00 5.31 -2.41
C ILE A 143 3.91 4.10 -2.56
N THR A 144 4.64 4.04 -3.67
CA THR A 144 5.67 3.02 -3.89
C THR A 144 7.03 3.66 -3.99
N ILE A 145 7.98 3.18 -3.18
CA ILE A 145 9.40 3.53 -3.26
C ILE A 145 10.13 2.34 -3.88
N THR A 146 10.85 2.56 -4.98
CA THR A 146 11.74 1.56 -5.55
C THR A 146 13.17 1.91 -5.17
N VAL A 147 13.89 0.94 -4.61
CA VAL A 147 15.27 1.07 -4.11
C VAL A 147 16.20 0.08 -4.76
#